data_AF-A0A2E1A7C8-F1
#
_entry.id   AF-A0A2E1A7C8-F1
#
_cell.length_a   1.000
_cell.length_b   1.000
_cell.length_c   1.000
_cell.angle_alpha   90.00
_cell.angle_beta   90.00
_cell.angle_gamma   90.00
#
_symmetry.space_group_name_H-M   'P 1'
#
loop_
_entity.id
_entity.type
_entity.pdbx_description
1 polymer ?
#
loop_
_entity_poly.entity_id
_entity_poly.type
_entity_poly.pdbx_seq_one_letter_code
_entity_poly.pdbx_strand_id
1 'polypeptide(L)'
;MQLNSIIRRFQRQATMIQAVLAGVDAEQARWKPDADSWSILEVVCHLVDEEREDFRTRLDHILMQAEGMPPGIDPQGWVTERGYNQRDFAEMVRQFADEREKSIMYLSKLDNPNWDNSITGPWGTIHAGDMLLAWVNHDLLHLRQLVELQWAYAGTTFAPYSRDYAGEW
;
A
#
# COMPACT_ATOMS: atom_id res chain seq x y z
N MET A 1 -9.23 -6.02 -19.83
CA MET A 1 -8.16 -6.34 -18.85
C MET A 1 -8.30 -7.78 -18.36
N GLN A 2 -7.20 -8.53 -18.12
CA GLN A 2 -7.27 -9.91 -17.61
C GLN A 2 -7.32 -9.93 -16.07
N LEU A 3 -8.53 -9.89 -15.49
CA LEU A 3 -8.75 -9.79 -14.04
C LEU A 3 -8.06 -10.89 -13.23
N ASN A 4 -8.07 -12.14 -13.70
CA ASN A 4 -7.35 -13.24 -13.05
C ASN A 4 -5.83 -13.01 -12.98
N SER A 5 -5.25 -12.31 -13.95
CA SER A 5 -3.83 -11.95 -13.93
C SER A 5 -3.54 -10.89 -12.86
N ILE A 6 -4.45 -9.92 -12.70
CA ILE A 6 -4.37 -8.89 -11.68
C ILE A 6 -4.51 -9.50 -10.28
N ILE A 7 -5.51 -10.35 -10.05
CA ILE A 7 -5.70 -11.05 -8.76
C ILE A 7 -4.44 -11.82 -8.35
N ARG A 8 -3.80 -12.55 -9.28
CA ARG A 8 -2.52 -13.23 -9.01
C ARG A 8 -1.40 -12.27 -8.64
N ARG A 9 -1.38 -11.04 -9.17
CA ARG A 9 -0.41 -10.00 -8.78
C ARG A 9 -0.68 -9.52 -7.36
N PHE A 10 -1.93 -9.22 -7.02
CA PHE A 10 -2.34 -8.84 -5.66
C PHE A 10 -1.95 -9.90 -4.63
N GLN A 11 -2.22 -11.18 -4.91
CA GLN A 11 -1.83 -12.30 -4.05
C GLN A 11 -0.31 -12.36 -3.86
N ARG A 12 0.45 -12.29 -4.96
CA ARG A 12 1.91 -12.35 -4.92
C ARG A 12 2.52 -11.15 -4.19
N GLN A 13 2.02 -9.95 -4.44
CA GLN A 13 2.48 -8.72 -3.79
C GLN A 13 2.18 -8.74 -2.29
N ALA A 14 1.01 -9.24 -1.89
CA ALA A 14 0.69 -9.44 -0.48
C ALA A 14 1.70 -10.36 0.21
N THR A 15 2.01 -11.51 -0.40
CA THR A 15 3.02 -12.44 0.10
C THR A 15 4.40 -11.78 0.17
N MET A 16 4.80 -11.00 -0.84
CA MET A 16 6.08 -10.29 -0.84
C MET A 16 6.17 -9.25 0.28
N ILE A 17 5.13 -8.44 0.46
CA ILE A 17 5.05 -7.44 1.53
C ILE A 17 5.12 -8.13 2.89
N GLN A 18 4.32 -9.17 3.13
CA GLN A 18 4.36 -9.94 4.37
C GLN A 18 5.74 -10.58 4.63
N ALA A 19 6.38 -11.10 3.59
CA ALA A 19 7.71 -11.70 3.71
C ALA A 19 8.78 -10.66 4.06
N VAL A 20 8.72 -9.45 3.48
CA VAL A 20 9.61 -8.35 3.87
C VAL A 20 9.37 -7.96 5.33
N LEU A 21 8.12 -7.90 5.78
CA LEU A 21 7.78 -7.50 7.16
C LEU A 21 8.08 -8.60 8.21
N ALA A 22 8.38 -9.82 7.79
CA ALA A 22 8.61 -10.93 8.71
C ALA A 22 9.90 -10.73 9.52
N GLY A 23 9.80 -10.86 10.85
CA GLY A 23 10.95 -10.72 11.76
C GLY A 23 11.31 -9.28 12.14
N VAL A 24 10.61 -8.28 11.59
CA VAL A 24 10.75 -6.88 12.03
C VAL A 24 10.19 -6.75 13.45
N ASP A 25 11.02 -6.25 14.37
CA ASP A 25 10.62 -5.98 15.75
C ASP A 25 9.97 -4.60 15.93
N ALA A 26 9.51 -4.30 17.14
CA ALA A 26 8.81 -3.05 17.43
C ALA A 26 9.70 -1.80 17.33
N GLU A 27 11.01 -1.92 17.55
CA GLU A 27 11.96 -0.81 17.45
C GLU A 27 12.20 -0.47 15.98
N GLN A 28 12.57 -1.48 15.19
CA GLN A 28 12.75 -1.34 13.75
C GLN A 28 11.47 -0.87 13.05
N ALA A 29 10.30 -1.38 13.45
CA ALA A 29 9.03 -0.98 12.87
C ALA A 29 8.75 0.52 13.01
N ARG A 30 9.15 1.12 14.14
CA ARG A 30 8.90 2.54 14.46
C ARG A 30 10.03 3.46 14.04
N TRP A 31 11.22 2.91 13.82
CA TRP A 31 12.39 3.67 13.42
C TRP A 31 12.15 4.45 12.12
N LYS A 32 12.68 5.68 12.09
CA LYS A 32 12.64 6.57 10.93
C LYS A 32 14.08 6.98 10.58
N PRO A 33 14.46 7.05 9.30
CA PRO A 33 15.77 7.54 8.90
C PRO A 33 15.94 9.04 9.20
N ASP A 34 14.84 9.79 9.10
CA ASP A 34 14.76 11.22 9.41
C ASP A 34 13.32 11.60 9.81
N ALA A 35 13.08 12.90 10.07
CA ALA A 35 11.78 13.38 10.54
C ALA A 35 10.67 13.31 9.49
N ASP A 36 11.02 13.46 8.21
CA ASP A 36 10.09 13.62 7.09
C ASP A 36 9.74 12.28 6.43
N SER A 37 10.67 11.33 6.46
CA SER A 37 10.47 9.97 5.98
C SER A 37 9.42 9.21 6.78
N TRP A 38 8.88 8.13 6.22
CA TRP A 38 8.01 7.20 6.96
C TRP A 38 8.79 6.02 7.53
N SER A 39 8.38 5.52 8.68
CA SER A 39 8.79 4.23 9.24
C SER A 39 8.10 3.07 8.53
N ILE A 40 8.56 1.85 8.79
CA ILE A 40 7.91 0.62 8.31
C ILE A 40 6.46 0.54 8.80
N LEU A 41 6.20 0.88 10.07
CA LEU A 41 4.86 0.87 10.64
C LEU A 41 3.93 1.87 9.95
N GLU A 42 4.43 3.08 9.65
CA GLU A 42 3.67 4.10 8.94
C GLU A 42 3.32 3.66 7.51
N VAL A 43 4.25 3.03 6.80
CA VAL A 43 3.98 2.45 5.47
C VAL A 43 2.91 1.34 5.55
N VAL A 44 2.97 0.46 6.54
CA VAL A 44 1.95 -0.59 6.70
C VAL A 44 0.57 -0.01 7.00
N CYS A 45 0.49 1.00 7.88
CA CYS A 45 -0.77 1.68 8.17
C CYS A 45 -1.36 2.34 6.92
N HIS A 46 -0.51 3.04 6.15
CA HIS A 46 -0.87 3.63 4.87
C HIS A 46 -1.46 2.59 3.91
N LEU A 47 -0.80 1.43 3.75
CA LEU A 47 -1.31 0.35 2.90
C LEU A 47 -2.69 -0.17 3.34
N VAL A 48 -2.97 -0.24 4.65
CA VAL A 48 -4.29 -0.65 5.15
C VAL A 48 -5.37 0.36 4.76
N ASP A 49 -5.09 1.65 4.91
CA ASP A 49 -6.08 2.70 4.65
C ASP A 49 -6.30 2.87 3.14
N GLU A 50 -5.25 2.75 2.33
CA GLU A 50 -5.32 2.76 0.87
C GLU A 50 -6.14 1.59 0.29
N GLU A 51 -6.05 0.39 0.90
CA GLU A 51 -6.90 -0.75 0.54
C GLU A 51 -8.40 -0.45 0.75
N ARG A 52 -8.74 0.32 1.79
CA ARG A 52 -10.12 0.53 2.24
C ARG A 52 -10.74 1.78 1.63
N GLU A 53 -10.06 2.90 1.80
CA GLU A 53 -10.60 4.25 1.63
C GLU A 53 -10.19 4.88 0.31
N ASP A 54 -9.08 4.42 -0.29
CA ASP A 54 -8.67 4.86 -1.63
C ASP A 54 -9.08 3.85 -2.70
N PHE A 55 -8.23 2.87 -2.99
CA PHE A 55 -8.33 2.09 -4.22
C PHE A 55 -9.61 1.27 -4.34
N ARG A 56 -10.00 0.52 -3.30
CA ARG A 56 -11.23 -0.31 -3.37
C ARG A 56 -12.47 0.56 -3.51
N THR A 57 -12.58 1.61 -2.69
CA THR A 57 -13.73 2.51 -2.68
C THR A 57 -13.84 3.28 -3.99
N ARG A 58 -12.74 3.84 -4.50
CA ARG A 58 -12.77 4.57 -5.77
C ARG A 58 -13.00 3.66 -6.97
N LEU A 59 -12.41 2.47 -6.98
CA LEU A 59 -12.64 1.51 -8.06
C LEU A 59 -14.11 1.11 -8.13
N ASP A 60 -14.74 0.79 -6.99
CA ASP A 60 -16.17 0.50 -6.91
C ASP A 60 -17.01 1.69 -7.39
N HIS A 61 -16.70 2.91 -6.91
CA HIS A 61 -17.38 4.13 -7.34
C HIS A 61 -17.35 4.33 -8.86
N ILE A 62 -16.19 4.15 -9.50
CA ILE A 62 -16.04 4.30 -10.95
C ILE A 62 -16.77 3.18 -11.70
N LEU A 63 -16.65 1.93 -11.25
CA LEU A 63 -17.30 0.78 -11.87
C LEU A 63 -18.82 0.88 -11.81
N MET A 64 -19.36 1.34 -10.68
CA MET A 64 -20.81 1.53 -10.47
C MET A 64 -21.35 2.82 -11.10
N GLN A 65 -20.47 3.69 -11.63
CA GLN A 65 -20.85 5.01 -12.15
C GLN A 65 -21.69 5.80 -11.12
N ALA A 66 -21.28 5.75 -9.85
CA ALA A 66 -21.99 6.42 -8.77
C ALA A 66 -22.00 7.94 -8.96
N GLU A 67 -23.08 8.59 -8.54
CA GLU A 67 -23.25 10.04 -8.68
C GLU A 67 -22.23 10.80 -7.83
N GLY A 68 -21.70 11.89 -8.40
CA GLY A 68 -20.76 12.78 -7.71
C GLY A 68 -19.33 12.24 -7.60
N MET A 69 -18.52 12.95 -6.81
CA MET A 69 -17.15 12.53 -6.53
C MET A 69 -17.12 11.56 -5.34
N PRO A 70 -16.24 10.54 -5.36
CA PRO A 70 -15.97 9.73 -4.17
C PRO A 70 -15.45 10.59 -3.02
N PRO A 71 -15.49 10.10 -1.77
CA PRO A 71 -14.97 10.81 -0.61
C PRO A 71 -13.54 11.34 -0.83
N GLY A 72 -13.28 12.53 -0.31
CA GLY A 72 -11.92 13.07 -0.25
C GLY A 72 -11.06 12.23 0.69
N ILE A 73 -9.76 12.13 0.39
CA ILE A 73 -8.77 11.43 1.21
C ILE A 73 -7.56 12.35 1.45
N ASP A 74 -6.83 12.10 2.53
CA ASP A 74 -5.56 12.78 2.83
C ASP A 74 -4.52 11.77 3.33
N PRO A 75 -3.96 10.93 2.44
CA PRO A 75 -3.08 9.84 2.86
C PRO A 75 -1.83 10.32 3.59
N GLN A 76 -1.31 11.50 3.24
CA GLN A 76 -0.15 12.11 3.90
C GLN A 76 -0.52 12.66 5.28
N GLY A 77 -1.65 13.37 5.40
CA GLY A 77 -2.12 13.90 6.69
C GLY A 77 -2.50 12.79 7.68
N TRP A 78 -3.06 11.68 7.20
CA TRP A 78 -3.47 10.55 8.02
C TRP A 78 -2.35 9.93 8.84
N VAL A 79 -1.11 10.00 8.36
CA VAL A 79 0.06 9.50 9.10
C VAL A 79 0.14 10.11 10.50
N THR A 80 -0.07 11.42 10.59
CA THR A 80 -0.05 12.15 11.86
C THR A 80 -1.42 12.13 12.51
N GLU A 81 -2.48 12.41 11.76
CA GLU A 81 -3.86 12.51 12.29
C GLU A 81 -4.31 11.21 12.97
N ARG A 82 -3.97 10.05 12.40
CA ARG A 82 -4.35 8.72 12.90
C ARG A 82 -3.27 8.10 13.78
N GLY A 83 -2.16 8.80 14.01
CA GLY A 83 -1.06 8.35 14.86
C GLY A 83 -0.46 7.03 14.41
N TYR A 84 -0.13 6.89 13.12
CA TYR A 84 0.35 5.63 12.54
C TYR A 84 1.53 5.02 13.31
N ASN A 85 2.53 5.85 13.65
CA ASN A 85 3.70 5.39 14.41
C ASN A 85 3.39 5.00 15.87
N GLN A 86 2.14 5.11 16.33
CA GLN A 86 1.69 4.70 17.67
C GLN A 86 0.88 3.41 17.65
N ARG A 87 0.57 2.87 16.46
CA ARG A 87 -0.20 1.64 16.28
C ARG A 87 0.59 0.39 16.71
N ASP A 88 -0.11 -0.73 16.84
CA ASP A 88 0.52 -2.04 17.02
C ASP A 88 0.94 -2.63 15.67
N PHE A 89 2.22 -2.93 15.51
CA PHE A 89 2.76 -3.37 14.22
C PHE A 89 2.18 -4.71 13.78
N ALA A 90 2.14 -5.70 14.67
CA ALA A 90 1.63 -7.03 14.33
C ALA A 90 0.14 -7.00 13.97
N GLU A 91 -0.65 -6.16 14.65
CA GLU A 91 -2.04 -5.90 14.31
C GLU A 91 -2.18 -5.28 12.92
N MET A 92 -1.43 -4.23 12.61
CA MET A 92 -1.54 -3.57 11.30
C MET A 92 -1.11 -4.47 10.14
N VAL A 93 -0.12 -5.35 10.34
CA VAL A 93 0.25 -6.38 9.36
C VAL A 93 -0.88 -7.38 9.13
N ARG A 94 -1.57 -7.83 10.20
CA ARG A 94 -2.76 -8.69 10.07
C ARG A 94 -3.90 -7.97 9.37
N GLN A 95 -4.17 -6.72 9.73
CA GLN A 95 -5.22 -5.92 9.08
C GLN A 95 -4.95 -5.73 7.59
N PHE A 96 -3.70 -5.50 7.18
CA PHE A 96 -3.35 -5.43 5.76
C PHE A 96 -3.66 -6.74 5.03
N ALA A 97 -3.30 -7.88 5.62
CA ALA A 97 -3.61 -9.19 5.05
C ALA A 97 -5.13 -9.41 4.89
N ASP A 98 -5.89 -9.09 5.92
CA ASP A 98 -7.35 -9.22 5.93
C ASP A 98 -8.02 -8.31 4.89
N GLU A 99 -7.55 -7.07 4.76
CA GLU A 99 -8.07 -6.15 3.75
C GLU A 99 -7.74 -6.58 2.33
N ARG A 100 -6.52 -7.06 2.12
CA ARG A 100 -6.11 -7.60 0.84
C ARG A 100 -6.97 -8.80 0.43
N GLU A 101 -7.29 -9.70 1.35
CA GLU A 101 -8.19 -10.83 1.07
C GLU A 101 -9.60 -10.34 0.70
N LYS A 102 -10.14 -9.34 1.41
CA LYS A 102 -11.42 -8.72 1.07
C LYS A 102 -11.39 -8.09 -0.32
N SER A 103 -10.32 -7.38 -0.66
CA SER A 103 -10.12 -6.76 -1.98
C SER A 103 -10.03 -7.80 -3.10
N ILE A 104 -9.30 -8.90 -2.88
CA ILE A 104 -9.26 -10.02 -3.83
C ILE A 104 -10.64 -10.66 -3.99
N MET A 105 -11.35 -10.90 -2.89
CA MET A 105 -12.70 -11.46 -2.93
C MET A 105 -13.66 -10.53 -3.69
N TYR A 106 -13.60 -9.22 -3.44
CA TYR A 106 -14.37 -8.21 -4.18
C TYR A 106 -14.09 -8.30 -5.67
N LEU A 107 -12.81 -8.25 -6.08
CA LEU A 107 -12.42 -8.35 -7.49
C LEU A 107 -12.89 -9.67 -8.12
N SER A 108 -12.81 -10.79 -7.40
CA SER A 108 -13.23 -12.10 -7.91
C SER A 108 -14.73 -12.22 -8.20
N LYS A 109 -15.55 -11.34 -7.61
CA LYS A 109 -17.01 -11.31 -7.76
C LYS A 109 -17.49 -10.36 -8.85
N LEU A 110 -16.60 -9.57 -9.45
CA LEU A 110 -16.95 -8.68 -10.55
C LEU A 110 -17.32 -9.49 -11.80
N ASP A 111 -18.57 -9.32 -12.27
CA ASP A 111 -19.05 -9.94 -13.50
C ASP A 111 -18.98 -8.95 -14.66
N ASN A 112 -18.14 -9.26 -15.66
CA ASN A 112 -17.90 -8.43 -16.85
C ASN A 112 -17.76 -6.91 -16.57
N PRO A 113 -16.87 -6.48 -15.65
CA PRO A 113 -16.70 -5.07 -15.33
C PRO A 113 -16.28 -4.26 -16.56
N ASN A 114 -16.91 -3.09 -16.76
CA ASN A 114 -16.51 -2.16 -17.80
C ASN A 114 -15.32 -1.32 -17.33
N TRP A 115 -14.12 -1.68 -17.80
CA TRP A 115 -12.89 -0.99 -17.41
C TRP A 115 -12.75 0.40 -18.03
N ASP A 116 -13.55 0.73 -19.04
CA ASP A 116 -13.60 2.05 -19.70
C ASP A 116 -14.55 3.01 -18.97
N ASN A 117 -15.28 2.55 -17.95
CA ASN A 117 -15.97 3.44 -17.03
C ASN A 117 -14.94 4.40 -16.42
N SER A 118 -15.28 5.67 -16.36
CA SER A 118 -14.36 6.71 -15.91
C SER A 118 -15.04 7.74 -15.03
N ILE A 119 -14.20 8.51 -14.34
CA ILE A 119 -14.58 9.70 -13.59
C ILE A 119 -13.63 10.83 -13.97
N THR A 120 -14.16 12.05 -14.09
CA THR A 120 -13.36 13.25 -14.37
C THR A 120 -13.39 14.16 -13.17
N GLY A 121 -12.21 14.46 -12.63
CA GLY A 121 -12.02 15.40 -11.53
C GLY A 121 -10.95 16.45 -11.85
N PRO A 122 -10.51 17.24 -10.86
CA PRO A 122 -9.43 18.24 -11.02
C PRO A 122 -8.10 17.65 -11.52
N TRP A 123 -7.89 16.37 -11.29
CA TRP A 123 -6.73 15.56 -11.72
C TRP A 123 -6.87 14.99 -13.13
N GLY A 124 -7.95 15.32 -13.85
CA GLY A 124 -8.26 14.77 -15.16
C GLY A 124 -9.17 13.54 -15.07
N THR A 125 -9.26 12.83 -16.19
CA THR A 125 -10.08 11.62 -16.34
C THR A 125 -9.28 10.38 -15.95
N ILE A 126 -9.87 9.54 -15.10
CA ILE A 126 -9.32 8.26 -14.66
C ILE A 126 -10.33 7.17 -14.97
N HIS A 127 -9.92 6.14 -15.70
CA HIS A 127 -10.74 4.97 -15.97
C HIS A 127 -10.62 3.93 -14.84
N ALA A 128 -11.59 3.03 -14.71
CA ALA A 128 -11.53 1.93 -13.75
C ALA A 128 -10.30 1.04 -13.99
N GLY A 129 -9.91 0.85 -15.25
CA GLY A 129 -8.65 0.17 -15.60
C GLY A 129 -7.41 0.89 -15.08
N ASP A 130 -7.37 2.23 -15.16
CA ASP A 130 -6.27 3.05 -14.65
C ASP A 130 -6.16 2.94 -13.12
N MET A 131 -7.31 3.01 -12.43
CA MET A 131 -7.38 2.87 -10.97
C MET A 131 -6.87 1.50 -10.50
N LEU A 132 -7.30 0.41 -11.15
CA LEU A 132 -6.83 -0.93 -10.79
C LEU A 132 -5.33 -1.11 -11.07
N LEU A 133 -4.81 -0.55 -12.16
CA LEU A 133 -3.38 -0.58 -12.47
C LEU A 133 -2.57 0.25 -11.46
N ALA A 134 -3.06 1.43 -11.09
CA ALA A 134 -2.45 2.27 -10.08
C ALA A 134 -2.32 1.52 -8.75
N TRP A 135 -3.37 0.83 -8.31
CA TRP A 135 -3.35 0.01 -7.09
C TRP A 135 -2.24 -1.06 -7.12
N VAL A 136 -2.14 -1.82 -8.21
CA VAL A 136 -1.09 -2.85 -8.38
C VAL A 136 0.31 -2.25 -8.36
N ASN A 137 0.50 -1.05 -8.92
CA ASN A 137 1.80 -0.39 -8.93
C ASN A 137 2.12 0.29 -7.60
N HIS A 138 1.12 0.78 -6.89
CA HIS A 138 1.26 1.40 -5.57
C HIS A 138 1.85 0.41 -4.55
N ASP A 139 1.41 -0.84 -4.59
CA ASP A 139 2.04 -1.95 -3.85
C ASP A 139 3.54 -2.08 -4.13
N LEU A 140 3.97 -1.94 -5.39
CA LEU A 140 5.38 -2.05 -5.77
C LEU A 140 6.19 -0.84 -5.29
N LEU A 141 5.59 0.35 -5.30
CA LEU A 141 6.22 1.56 -4.77
C LEU A 141 6.50 1.41 -3.28
N HIS A 142 5.53 0.91 -2.50
CA HIS A 142 5.71 0.72 -1.07
C HIS A 142 6.51 -0.54 -0.72
N LEU A 143 6.47 -1.60 -1.54
CA LEU A 143 7.39 -2.72 -1.38
C LEU A 143 8.83 -2.27 -1.53
N ARG A 144 9.14 -1.41 -2.52
CA ARG A 144 10.46 -0.79 -2.66
C ARG A 144 10.83 0.02 -1.42
N GLN A 145 9.91 0.85 -0.94
CA GLN A 145 10.13 1.66 0.26
C GLN A 145 10.39 0.80 1.52
N LEU A 146 9.67 -0.31 1.70
CA LEU A 146 9.87 -1.21 2.82
C LEU A 146 11.26 -1.87 2.79
N VAL A 147 11.73 -2.28 1.60
CA VAL A 147 13.08 -2.83 1.44
C VAL A 147 14.14 -1.76 1.71
N GLU A 148 13.94 -0.54 1.21
CA GLU A 148 14.82 0.60 1.46
C GLU A 148 14.95 0.91 2.95
N LEU A 149 13.84 0.92 3.69
CA LEU A 149 13.83 1.18 5.13
C LEU A 149 14.60 0.11 5.92
N GLN A 150 14.52 -1.16 5.50
CA GLN A 150 15.32 -2.21 6.12
C GLN A 150 16.80 -2.08 5.81
N TRP A 151 17.14 -1.78 4.55
CA TRP A 151 18.51 -1.49 4.17
C TRP A 151 19.08 -0.33 4.98
N ALA A 152 18.30 0.75 5.12
CA ALA A 152 18.64 1.96 5.89
C ALA A 152 18.88 1.62 7.37
N TYR A 153 17.96 0.91 8.02
CA TYR A 153 18.06 0.50 9.42
C TYR A 153 19.27 -0.40 9.70
N ALA A 154 19.60 -1.33 8.80
CA ALA A 154 20.77 -2.18 8.97
C ALA A 154 22.08 -1.37 8.99
N GLY A 155 22.17 -0.31 8.19
CA GLY A 155 23.35 0.56 8.15
C GLY A 155 23.55 1.40 9.42
N THR A 156 22.51 1.62 10.21
CA THR A 156 22.60 2.34 11.48
C THR A 156 22.80 1.38 12.66
N THR A 157 22.14 0.23 12.64
CA THR A 157 22.09 -0.72 13.76
C THR A 157 23.40 -1.49 13.96
N PHE A 158 24.10 -1.81 12.88
CA PHE A 158 25.33 -2.62 12.93
C PHE A 158 26.62 -1.77 12.90
N ALA A 159 26.57 -0.53 13.39
CA ALA A 159 27.77 0.29 13.56
C ALA A 159 28.81 -0.41 14.48
N PRO A 160 30.13 -0.27 14.21
CA PRO A 160 30.77 0.58 13.21
C PRO A 160 31.02 -0.11 11.85
N TYR A 161 30.35 -1.23 11.54
CA TYR A 161 30.59 -1.95 10.30
C TYR A 161 29.94 -1.24 9.10
N SER A 162 30.63 -1.27 7.95
CA SER A 162 30.13 -0.70 6.70
C SER A 162 29.38 -1.73 5.85
N ARG A 163 28.34 -1.28 5.16
CA ARG A 163 27.54 -2.05 4.20
C ARG A 163 27.97 -1.85 2.74
N ASP A 164 28.98 -1.03 2.48
CA ASP A 164 29.33 -0.55 1.14
C ASP A 164 29.69 -1.68 0.15
N TYR A 165 30.19 -2.81 0.67
CA TYR A 165 30.50 -3.98 -0.16
C TYR A 165 29.27 -4.57 -0.88
N ALA A 166 28.07 -4.38 -0.33
CA ALA A 166 26.82 -4.82 -0.96
C ALA A 166 26.38 -3.93 -2.14
N GLY A 167 27.00 -2.75 -2.30
CA GLY A 167 26.60 -1.71 -3.26
C GLY A 167 25.81 -0.56 -2.64
N GLU A 168 25.62 0.50 -3.42
CA GLU A 168 24.80 1.66 -3.07
C GLU A 168 23.31 1.37 -3.37
N TRP A 169 22.42 2.06 -2.66
CA TRP A 169 20.96 1.99 -2.84
C TRP A 169 20.47 3.11 -3.76
#